data_AF-A0A2S9XWS8-F1
#
_entry.id   AF-A0A2S9XWS8-F1
#
_cell.length_a   1.000
_cell.length_b   1.000
_cell.length_c   1.000
_cell.angle_alpha   90.00
_cell.angle_beta   90.00
_cell.angle_gamma   90.00
#
_symmetry.space_group_name_H-M   'P 1'
#
loop_
_entity.id
_entity.type
_entity.pdbx_description
1 polymer ?
#
loop_
_entity_poly.entity_id
_entity_poly.type
_entity_poly.pdbx_seq_one_letter_code
_entity_poly.pdbx_strand_id
1 'polypeptide(L)'
;MVAPPFNTTAGFLARFVEPLLAGGSVEVEAPLSAHDRQQMLSDAGPLMHPSFLHLRMRIGRRLVAEPALPDPGADELSLWLGLHDVLALDHPDTERVWTRASTWRRVETETRSLLAFARPADMASALARELAVGAFLQLRREDHVVSGPAGDLRFRGQTPPRRRFGFLSPSFADVRTEVVRWIDQPHATIVDRLLPDVMWVSPLTSLLRPAWAPPGWSPLMAVEFLQARAYARAVCHAWAQEREWLRIGGVVAGSLLRSLDLHGRVFGDVPGAGVPGSAAAMQRAAKAAHMEVGFGSGVGSSARSGRAGDDPGDDPGDDSDDSDDPDRVDAFDQVAREFEDEPSGVLAALPAPAIPSAPADIGAVVGALIHLHVLKVLEFDARISIGVGARDWAVQSFLALPLLLPALERTLGRPFDLDAPRGDTLPSTAGALFAGGAGVVDEGFARRWDEYGEHLAGLVPRNVVDNLHATLVRRIREE
;
A
#
# COMPACT_ATOMS: atom_id res chain seq x y z
N MET A 1 -30.61 10.43 -23.31
CA MET A 1 -30.74 8.97 -23.05
C MET A 1 -30.86 8.80 -21.55
N VAL A 2 -31.81 8.00 -21.07
CA VAL A 2 -31.95 7.70 -19.63
C VAL A 2 -30.83 6.74 -19.25
N ALA A 3 -30.10 7.02 -18.17
CA ALA A 3 -29.05 6.12 -17.69
C ALA A 3 -29.67 4.77 -17.28
N PRO A 4 -29.05 3.64 -17.60
CA PRO A 4 -29.54 2.34 -17.17
C PRO A 4 -29.59 2.25 -15.63
N PRO A 5 -30.56 1.51 -15.06
CA PRO A 5 -30.65 1.32 -13.61
C PRO A 5 -29.36 0.70 -13.04
N PHE A 6 -28.96 1.09 -11.82
CA PHE A 6 -27.71 0.62 -11.20
C PHE A 6 -27.63 -0.90 -11.08
N ASN A 7 -28.74 -1.55 -10.75
CA ASN A 7 -28.82 -3.00 -10.57
C ASN A 7 -28.84 -3.81 -11.89
N THR A 8 -28.58 -3.17 -13.02
CA THR A 8 -28.30 -3.84 -14.30
C THR A 8 -26.80 -3.89 -14.56
N THR A 9 -26.32 -4.87 -15.32
CA THR A 9 -24.88 -4.99 -15.64
C THR A 9 -24.36 -3.72 -16.29
N ALA A 10 -25.09 -3.17 -17.26
CA ALA A 10 -24.70 -1.94 -17.95
C ALA A 10 -24.64 -0.73 -16.99
N GLY A 11 -25.62 -0.58 -16.10
CA GLY A 11 -25.64 0.51 -15.12
C GLY A 11 -24.53 0.41 -14.09
N PHE A 12 -24.30 -0.80 -13.56
CA PHE A 12 -23.22 -1.06 -12.60
C PHE A 12 -21.85 -0.81 -13.22
N LEU A 13 -21.61 -1.29 -14.45
CA LEU A 13 -20.35 -1.03 -15.15
C LEU A 13 -20.12 0.47 -15.38
N ALA A 14 -21.11 1.18 -15.91
CA ALA A 14 -20.97 2.59 -16.28
C ALA A 14 -20.81 3.53 -15.06
N ARG A 15 -21.45 3.22 -13.93
CA ARG A 15 -21.52 4.11 -12.75
C ARG A 15 -20.53 3.74 -11.65
N PHE A 16 -20.07 2.49 -11.62
CA PHE A 16 -19.14 2.00 -10.60
C PHE A 16 -17.84 1.45 -11.18
N VAL A 17 -17.89 0.39 -11.99
CA VAL A 17 -16.66 -0.36 -12.39
C VAL A 17 -15.77 0.43 -13.35
N GLU A 18 -16.33 1.01 -14.41
CA GLU A 18 -15.55 1.79 -15.37
C GLU A 18 -14.92 3.03 -14.72
N PRO A 19 -15.65 3.85 -13.93
CA PRO A 19 -15.03 4.93 -13.17
C PRO A 19 -13.96 4.44 -12.20
N LEU A 20 -14.20 3.34 -11.48
CA LEU A 20 -13.22 2.75 -10.56
C LEU A 20 -11.90 2.45 -11.29
N LEU A 21 -11.96 1.70 -12.39
CA LEU A 21 -10.78 1.33 -13.18
C LEU A 21 -10.12 2.54 -13.86
N ALA A 22 -10.90 3.56 -14.23
CA ALA A 22 -10.40 4.78 -14.84
C ALA A 22 -9.81 5.78 -13.83
N GLY A 23 -10.02 5.57 -12.51
CA GLY A 23 -9.66 6.53 -11.47
C GLY A 23 -10.59 7.75 -11.41
N GLY A 24 -11.85 7.58 -11.81
CA GLY A 24 -12.91 8.59 -11.78
C GLY A 24 -13.78 8.52 -10.53
N SER A 25 -14.83 9.35 -10.50
CA SER A 25 -15.83 9.35 -9.43
C SER A 25 -16.73 8.12 -9.54
N VAL A 26 -16.80 7.34 -8.47
CA VAL A 26 -17.64 6.14 -8.38
C VAL A 26 -18.95 6.47 -7.67
N GLU A 27 -20.02 5.86 -8.12
CA GLU A 27 -21.31 5.92 -7.43
C GLU A 27 -21.49 4.69 -6.53
N VAL A 28 -21.88 4.93 -5.28
CA VAL A 28 -22.14 3.91 -4.27
C VAL A 28 -23.62 3.96 -3.91
N GLU A 29 -24.36 2.91 -4.28
CA GLU A 29 -25.78 2.78 -3.94
C GLU A 29 -25.98 1.80 -2.76
N ALA A 30 -27.21 1.37 -2.52
CA ALA A 30 -27.50 0.34 -1.54
C ALA A 30 -26.77 -0.97 -1.89
N PRO A 31 -26.38 -1.78 -0.87
CA PRO A 31 -25.72 -3.07 -1.11
C PRO A 31 -26.51 -3.97 -2.07
N LEU A 32 -25.80 -4.66 -2.95
CA LEU A 32 -26.40 -5.48 -4.00
C LEU A 32 -26.60 -6.92 -3.52
N SER A 33 -27.79 -7.46 -3.76
CA SER A 33 -28.14 -8.79 -3.27
C SER A 33 -27.65 -9.90 -4.19
N ALA A 34 -27.68 -11.14 -3.68
CA ALA A 34 -27.46 -12.33 -4.52
C ALA A 34 -28.43 -12.42 -5.71
N HIS A 35 -29.64 -11.85 -5.60
CA HIS A 35 -30.60 -11.79 -6.69
C HIS A 35 -30.14 -10.81 -7.78
N ASP A 36 -29.67 -9.62 -7.40
CA ASP A 36 -29.14 -8.62 -8.34
C ASP A 36 -27.93 -9.20 -9.10
N ARG A 37 -27.03 -9.90 -8.41
CA ARG A 37 -25.94 -10.63 -9.04
C ARG A 37 -26.44 -11.61 -10.11
N GLN A 38 -27.42 -12.45 -9.78
CA GLN A 38 -27.95 -13.43 -10.73
C GLN A 38 -28.61 -12.76 -11.94
N GLN A 39 -29.29 -11.63 -11.72
CA GLN A 39 -29.87 -10.83 -12.79
C GLN A 39 -28.79 -10.23 -13.69
N MET A 40 -27.73 -9.65 -13.13
CA MET A 40 -26.60 -9.12 -13.89
C MET A 40 -25.89 -10.21 -14.70
N LEU A 41 -25.71 -11.42 -14.14
CA LEU A 41 -25.14 -12.54 -14.87
C LEU A 41 -26.01 -13.01 -16.05
N SER A 42 -27.34 -12.87 -15.93
CA SER A 42 -28.24 -13.16 -17.05
C SER A 42 -28.13 -12.14 -18.19
N ASP A 43 -27.66 -10.92 -17.89
CA ASP A 43 -27.35 -9.85 -18.84
C ASP A 43 -25.84 -9.59 -18.87
N ALA A 44 -25.05 -10.63 -19.17
CA ALA A 44 -23.59 -10.52 -19.22
C ALA A 44 -23.05 -9.80 -20.47
N GLY A 45 -23.91 -9.49 -21.45
CA GLY A 45 -23.50 -8.84 -22.71
C GLY A 45 -22.63 -7.57 -22.53
N PRO A 46 -22.96 -6.66 -21.61
CA PRO A 46 -22.15 -5.48 -21.32
C PRO A 46 -20.73 -5.78 -20.82
N LEU A 47 -20.49 -6.92 -20.15
CA LEU A 47 -19.13 -7.34 -19.74
C LEU A 47 -18.23 -7.58 -20.94
N MET A 48 -18.81 -7.99 -22.07
CA MET A 48 -18.09 -8.25 -23.32
C MET A 48 -18.03 -7.04 -24.25
N HIS A 49 -18.48 -5.86 -23.79
CA HIS A 49 -18.48 -4.67 -24.61
C HIS A 49 -17.04 -4.22 -24.93
N PRO A 50 -16.70 -3.93 -26.21
CA PRO A 50 -15.32 -3.62 -26.61
C PRO A 50 -14.67 -2.45 -25.86
N SER A 51 -15.43 -1.42 -25.48
CA SER A 51 -14.89 -0.29 -24.71
C SER A 51 -14.41 -0.71 -23.32
N PHE A 52 -15.15 -1.61 -22.66
CA PHE A 52 -14.82 -2.12 -21.34
C PHE A 52 -13.60 -3.04 -21.40
N LEU A 53 -13.55 -3.95 -22.39
CA LEU A 53 -12.38 -4.80 -22.62
C LEU A 53 -11.13 -3.96 -22.94
N HIS A 54 -11.27 -2.91 -23.74
CA HIS A 54 -10.17 -1.97 -24.02
C HIS A 54 -9.70 -1.24 -22.77
N LEU A 55 -10.62 -0.79 -21.90
CA LEU A 55 -10.28 -0.20 -20.61
C LEU A 55 -9.48 -1.17 -19.75
N ARG A 56 -9.96 -2.41 -19.57
CA ARG A 56 -9.25 -3.46 -18.80
C ARG A 56 -7.83 -3.68 -19.34
N MET A 57 -7.69 -3.85 -20.65
CA MET A 57 -6.39 -4.02 -21.30
C MET A 57 -5.47 -2.80 -21.11
N ARG A 58 -5.99 -1.58 -21.20
CA ARG A 58 -5.23 -0.36 -20.99
C ARG A 58 -4.69 -0.25 -19.56
N ILE A 59 -5.50 -0.62 -18.56
CA ILE A 59 -5.06 -0.60 -17.17
C ILE A 59 -4.04 -1.72 -16.91
N GLY A 60 -4.29 -2.94 -17.41
CA GLY A 60 -3.30 -4.04 -17.33
C GLY A 60 -1.95 -3.68 -17.93
N ARG A 61 -1.95 -2.91 -19.03
CA ARG A 61 -0.74 -2.39 -19.69
C ARG A 61 0.09 -1.43 -18.85
N ARG A 62 -0.48 -0.85 -17.79
CA ARG A 62 0.29 -0.04 -16.83
C ARG A 62 1.22 -0.90 -15.97
N LEU A 63 0.89 -2.18 -15.79
CA LEU A 63 1.69 -3.10 -15.00
C LEU A 63 2.62 -3.94 -15.88
N VAL A 64 2.09 -4.57 -16.93
CA VAL A 64 2.84 -5.44 -17.83
C VAL A 64 2.55 -5.11 -19.29
N ALA A 65 3.56 -5.08 -20.16
CA ALA A 65 3.42 -4.61 -21.55
C ALA A 65 2.36 -5.38 -22.36
N GLU A 66 2.29 -6.70 -22.16
CA GLU A 66 1.36 -7.61 -22.84
C GLU A 66 0.50 -8.35 -21.80
N PRO A 67 -0.55 -7.72 -21.26
CA PRO A 67 -1.39 -8.34 -20.25
C PRO A 67 -2.28 -9.39 -20.91
N ALA A 68 -2.16 -10.64 -20.48
CA ALA A 68 -3.03 -11.73 -20.93
C ALA A 68 -4.30 -11.79 -20.07
N LEU A 69 -5.17 -10.77 -20.14
CA LEU A 69 -6.39 -10.75 -19.33
C LEU A 69 -7.45 -11.70 -19.89
N PRO A 70 -8.10 -12.53 -19.05
CA PRO A 70 -9.24 -13.32 -19.48
C PRO A 70 -10.45 -12.42 -19.72
N ASP A 71 -11.42 -12.93 -20.47
CA ASP A 71 -12.73 -12.30 -20.58
C ASP A 71 -13.39 -12.19 -19.19
N PRO A 72 -14.07 -11.07 -18.89
CA PRO A 72 -14.65 -10.85 -17.58
C PRO A 72 -15.84 -11.78 -17.38
N GLY A 73 -15.76 -12.59 -16.32
CA GLY A 73 -16.74 -13.63 -16.01
C GLY A 73 -17.52 -13.38 -14.73
N ALA A 74 -18.19 -14.44 -14.25
CA ALA A 74 -18.99 -14.37 -13.03
C ALA A 74 -18.18 -14.06 -11.78
N ASP A 75 -16.95 -14.57 -11.71
CA ASP A 75 -16.04 -14.33 -10.60
C ASP A 75 -15.63 -12.86 -10.52
N GLU A 76 -15.25 -12.25 -11.64
CA GLU A 76 -14.85 -10.84 -11.67
C GLU A 76 -16.03 -9.90 -11.38
N LEU A 77 -17.23 -10.22 -11.87
CA LEU A 77 -18.45 -9.51 -11.47
C LEU A 77 -18.71 -9.62 -9.97
N SER A 78 -18.56 -10.82 -9.39
CA SER A 78 -18.74 -11.03 -7.95
C SER A 78 -17.73 -10.21 -7.15
N LEU A 79 -16.50 -10.06 -7.65
CA LEU A 79 -15.47 -9.25 -7.01
C LEU A 79 -15.88 -7.78 -7.00
N TRP A 80 -16.28 -7.22 -8.15
CA TRP A 80 -16.72 -5.83 -8.20
C TRP A 80 -17.93 -5.56 -7.30
N LEU A 81 -18.89 -6.47 -7.25
CA LEU A 81 -20.04 -6.37 -6.33
C LEU A 81 -19.58 -6.39 -4.87
N GLY A 82 -18.68 -7.30 -4.51
CA GLY A 82 -18.10 -7.35 -3.16
C GLY A 82 -17.39 -6.05 -2.80
N LEU A 83 -16.58 -5.49 -3.71
CA LEU A 83 -15.89 -4.21 -3.50
C LEU A 83 -16.87 -3.03 -3.36
N HIS A 84 -17.93 -2.99 -4.18
CA HIS A 84 -19.01 -2.01 -4.04
C HIS A 84 -19.65 -2.10 -2.66
N ASP A 85 -20.02 -3.31 -2.22
CA ASP A 85 -20.71 -3.49 -0.95
C ASP A 85 -19.84 -3.13 0.26
N VAL A 86 -18.51 -3.30 0.16
CA VAL A 86 -17.59 -2.76 1.19
C VAL A 86 -17.72 -1.24 1.30
N LEU A 87 -17.80 -0.49 0.19
CA LEU A 87 -18.01 0.96 0.23
C LEU A 87 -19.41 1.34 0.73
N ALA A 88 -20.43 0.58 0.32
CA ALA A 88 -21.81 0.82 0.75
C ALA A 88 -21.96 0.63 2.27
N LEU A 89 -21.28 -0.37 2.84
CA LEU A 89 -21.23 -0.61 4.28
C LEU A 89 -20.49 0.50 5.05
N ASP A 90 -19.55 1.20 4.40
CA ASP A 90 -18.82 2.34 4.97
C ASP A 90 -19.53 3.68 4.75
N HIS A 91 -20.62 3.70 4.00
CA HIS A 91 -21.30 4.94 3.62
C HIS A 91 -21.90 5.65 4.85
N PRO A 92 -21.73 6.97 5.03
CA PRO A 92 -22.20 7.68 6.22
C PRO A 92 -23.71 7.67 6.42
N ASP A 93 -24.50 7.46 5.37
CA ASP A 93 -25.96 7.30 5.52
C ASP A 93 -26.35 5.98 6.17
N THR A 94 -25.46 4.99 6.25
CA THR A 94 -25.69 3.71 6.94
C THR A 94 -26.06 3.93 8.42
N GLU A 95 -25.48 4.93 9.09
CA GLU A 95 -25.84 5.30 10.46
C GLU A 95 -27.25 5.92 10.58
N ARG A 96 -27.76 6.50 9.48
CA ARG A 96 -29.08 7.15 9.43
C ARG A 96 -30.20 6.17 9.16
N VAL A 97 -29.90 5.01 8.59
CA VAL A 97 -30.93 3.99 8.32
C VAL A 97 -31.20 3.20 9.60
N TRP A 98 -32.45 3.23 10.07
CA TRP A 98 -32.92 2.49 11.25
C TRP A 98 -33.11 0.99 10.92
N THR A 99 -32.09 0.38 10.32
CA THR A 99 -32.10 -1.03 9.96
C THR A 99 -31.68 -1.87 11.15
N ARG A 100 -32.29 -3.04 11.32
CA ARG A 100 -31.90 -3.98 12.37
C ARG A 100 -30.47 -4.47 12.14
N ALA A 101 -29.70 -4.65 13.23
CA ALA A 101 -28.34 -5.18 13.18
C ALA A 101 -28.24 -6.56 12.47
N SER A 102 -29.32 -7.34 12.46
CA SER A 102 -29.40 -8.60 11.70
C SER A 102 -29.29 -8.42 10.19
N THR A 103 -29.80 -7.32 9.65
CA THR A 103 -29.72 -7.03 8.20
C THR A 103 -28.29 -6.71 7.81
N TRP A 104 -27.59 -5.87 8.59
CA TRP A 104 -26.19 -5.56 8.31
C TRP A 104 -25.27 -6.79 8.43
N ARG A 105 -25.52 -7.69 9.39
CA ARG A 105 -24.83 -8.98 9.46
C ARG A 105 -25.08 -9.86 8.24
N ARG A 106 -26.29 -9.81 7.69
CA ARG A 106 -26.62 -10.52 6.46
C ARG A 106 -25.84 -9.95 5.27
N VAL A 107 -25.81 -8.62 5.12
CA VAL A 107 -25.01 -7.95 4.08
C VAL A 107 -23.52 -8.26 4.24
N GLU A 108 -22.98 -8.26 5.47
CA GLU A 108 -21.60 -8.69 5.76
C GLU A 108 -21.33 -10.11 5.25
N THR A 109 -22.26 -11.03 5.53
CA THR A 109 -22.14 -12.45 5.15
C THR A 109 -22.21 -12.61 3.63
N GLU A 110 -23.13 -11.89 2.97
CA GLU A 110 -23.25 -11.89 1.51
C GLU A 110 -21.99 -11.30 0.87
N THR A 111 -21.50 -10.16 1.36
CA THR A 111 -20.25 -9.51 0.90
C THR A 111 -19.05 -10.45 1.06
N ARG A 112 -18.92 -11.10 2.22
CA ARG A 112 -17.86 -12.09 2.46
C ARG A 112 -17.92 -13.26 1.47
N SER A 113 -19.13 -13.71 1.12
CA SER A 113 -19.29 -14.78 0.13
C SER A 113 -18.96 -14.33 -1.29
N LEU A 114 -19.21 -13.06 -1.63
CA LEU A 114 -18.77 -12.45 -2.89
C LEU A 114 -17.25 -12.31 -2.98
N LEU A 115 -16.57 -12.14 -1.83
CA LEU A 115 -15.11 -12.05 -1.73
C LEU A 115 -14.42 -13.41 -1.50
N ALA A 116 -15.19 -14.50 -1.33
CA ALA A 116 -14.67 -15.83 -1.05
C ALA A 116 -14.14 -16.51 -2.33
N PHE A 117 -13.07 -15.97 -2.90
CA PHE A 117 -12.43 -16.51 -4.09
C PHE A 117 -11.44 -17.63 -3.75
N ALA A 118 -11.41 -18.66 -4.59
CA ALA A 118 -10.26 -19.56 -4.64
C ALA A 118 -9.00 -18.77 -5.04
N ARG A 119 -7.80 -19.27 -4.67
CA ARG A 119 -6.53 -18.73 -5.17
C ARG A 119 -6.59 -18.62 -6.70
N PRO A 120 -6.10 -17.52 -7.31
CA PRO A 120 -6.08 -17.42 -8.77
C PRO A 120 -5.42 -18.65 -9.38
N ALA A 121 -6.05 -19.24 -10.39
CA ALA A 121 -5.54 -20.46 -11.04
C ALA A 121 -4.28 -20.19 -11.88
N ASP A 122 -4.15 -18.95 -12.36
CA ASP A 122 -3.03 -18.49 -13.19
C ASP A 122 -2.76 -17.00 -12.99
N MET A 123 -1.67 -16.53 -13.61
CA MET A 123 -1.24 -15.14 -13.58
C MET A 123 -2.24 -14.19 -14.22
N ALA A 124 -2.93 -14.63 -15.28
CA ALA A 124 -3.94 -13.88 -16.00
C ALA A 124 -5.13 -13.51 -15.09
N SER A 125 -5.63 -14.50 -14.36
CA SER A 125 -6.70 -14.35 -13.38
C SER A 125 -6.27 -13.48 -12.20
N ALA A 126 -5.04 -13.63 -11.73
CA ALA A 126 -4.53 -12.79 -10.66
C ALA A 126 -4.36 -11.33 -11.09
N LEU A 127 -3.90 -11.08 -12.33
CA LEU A 127 -3.82 -9.74 -12.88
C LEU A 127 -5.22 -9.11 -12.98
N ALA A 128 -6.23 -9.84 -13.45
CA ALA A 128 -7.60 -9.33 -13.51
C ALA A 128 -8.11 -8.90 -12.11
N ARG A 129 -7.84 -9.70 -11.07
CA ARG A 129 -8.17 -9.34 -9.69
C ARG A 129 -7.39 -8.13 -9.19
N GLU A 130 -6.11 -8.03 -9.53
CA GLU A 130 -5.29 -6.84 -9.25
C GLU A 130 -5.89 -5.58 -9.86
N LEU A 131 -6.43 -5.62 -11.09
CA LEU A 131 -7.04 -4.42 -11.68
C LEU A 131 -8.18 -3.88 -10.81
N ALA A 132 -9.01 -4.78 -10.27
CA ALA A 132 -10.14 -4.41 -9.42
C ALA A 132 -9.68 -3.97 -8.02
N VAL A 133 -8.90 -4.80 -7.33
CA VAL A 133 -8.45 -4.56 -5.96
C VAL A 133 -7.48 -3.38 -5.91
N GLY A 134 -6.51 -3.33 -6.82
CA GLY A 134 -5.54 -2.23 -6.90
C GLY A 134 -6.20 -0.88 -7.17
N ALA A 135 -7.24 -0.83 -8.01
CA ALA A 135 -8.03 0.39 -8.23
C ALA A 135 -8.84 0.77 -6.98
N PHE A 136 -9.45 -0.21 -6.32
CA PHE A 136 -10.21 -0.03 -5.08
C PHE A 136 -9.36 0.59 -3.96
N LEU A 137 -8.14 0.11 -3.76
CA LEU A 137 -7.24 0.66 -2.73
C LEU A 137 -6.70 2.06 -3.08
N GLN A 138 -6.81 2.47 -4.34
CA GLN A 138 -6.44 3.82 -4.79
C GLN A 138 -7.60 4.81 -4.73
N LEU A 139 -8.80 4.37 -4.32
CA LEU A 139 -9.95 5.25 -4.17
C LEU A 139 -9.64 6.43 -3.26
N ARG A 140 -10.06 7.60 -3.71
CA ARG A 140 -10.01 8.85 -2.96
C ARG A 140 -11.43 9.29 -2.64
N ARG A 141 -11.63 9.78 -1.43
CA ARG A 141 -12.89 10.35 -0.96
C ARG A 141 -12.73 11.86 -0.90
N GLU A 142 -13.70 12.57 -1.47
CA GLU A 142 -13.80 14.02 -1.34
C GLU A 142 -14.66 14.35 -0.12
N ASP A 143 -14.03 14.90 0.91
CA ASP A 143 -14.69 15.34 2.13
C ASP A 143 -14.88 16.86 2.09
N HIS A 144 -16.03 17.34 2.53
CA HIS A 144 -16.28 18.77 2.66
C HIS A 144 -16.35 19.15 4.14
N VAL A 145 -15.54 20.11 4.56
CA VAL A 145 -15.55 20.68 5.90
C VAL A 145 -16.21 22.05 5.81
N VAL A 146 -17.31 22.22 6.52
CA VAL A 146 -18.02 23.50 6.63
C VAL A 146 -17.73 24.09 8.00
N SER A 147 -16.90 25.13 8.03
CA SER A 147 -16.55 25.84 9.26
C SER A 147 -17.59 26.90 9.58
N GLY A 148 -18.03 26.95 10.84
CA GLY A 148 -19.00 27.93 11.30
C GLY A 148 -18.82 28.26 12.79
N PRO A 149 -19.61 29.20 13.33
CA PRO A 149 -19.50 29.63 14.72
C PRO A 149 -19.79 28.52 15.74
N ALA A 150 -20.42 27.41 15.32
CA ALA A 150 -20.70 26.24 16.15
C ALA A 150 -19.60 25.15 16.05
N GLY A 151 -18.50 25.42 15.35
CA GLY A 151 -17.43 24.46 15.04
C GLY A 151 -17.51 23.93 13.60
N ASP A 152 -16.66 22.95 13.32
CA ASP A 152 -16.52 22.35 11.99
C ASP A 152 -17.51 21.19 11.78
N LEU A 153 -18.25 21.23 10.68
CA LEU A 153 -19.12 20.15 10.24
C LEU A 153 -18.50 19.44 9.03
N ARG A 154 -18.14 18.16 9.19
CA ARG A 154 -17.53 17.36 8.13
C ARG A 154 -18.56 16.47 7.42
N PHE A 155 -18.59 16.54 6.10
CA PHE A 155 -19.40 15.72 5.20
C PHE A 155 -18.47 14.76 4.45
N ARG A 156 -18.47 13.49 4.85
CA ARG A 156 -17.55 12.46 4.32
C ARG A 156 -18.07 11.92 2.99
N GLY A 157 -17.44 12.23 1.86
CA GLY A 157 -17.93 11.80 0.54
C GLY A 157 -19.33 12.35 0.16
N GLN A 158 -19.83 13.37 0.88
CA GLN A 158 -21.19 13.90 0.70
C GLN A 158 -21.14 15.39 0.39
N THR A 159 -21.90 15.84 -0.61
CA THR A 159 -22.06 17.28 -0.86
C THR A 159 -22.85 17.94 0.28
N PRO A 160 -22.35 19.06 0.86
CA PRO A 160 -23.06 19.78 1.90
C PRO A 160 -24.46 20.24 1.44
N PRO A 161 -25.51 20.09 2.27
CA PRO A 161 -26.86 20.49 1.91
C PRO A 161 -26.99 22.02 1.82
N ARG A 162 -27.08 22.55 0.59
CA ARG A 162 -27.17 23.99 0.28
C ARG A 162 -28.23 24.74 1.10
N ARG A 163 -29.36 24.10 1.40
CA ARG A 163 -30.49 24.73 2.13
C ARG A 163 -30.19 25.01 3.61
N ARG A 164 -29.34 24.22 4.26
CA ARG A 164 -29.01 24.42 5.68
C ARG A 164 -28.06 25.59 5.90
N PHE A 165 -27.22 25.88 4.90
CA PHE A 165 -26.22 26.94 4.96
C PHE A 165 -26.67 28.25 4.30
N GLY A 166 -27.80 28.25 3.57
CA GLY A 166 -28.32 29.47 2.92
C GLY A 166 -29.06 30.44 3.86
N PHE A 167 -29.43 30.02 5.07
CA PHE A 167 -30.13 30.89 6.06
C PHE A 167 -29.17 31.63 7.00
N LEU A 168 -27.96 31.09 7.19
CA LEU A 168 -26.86 31.82 7.82
C LEU A 168 -26.17 32.57 6.69
N SER A 169 -26.06 33.89 6.80
CA SER A 169 -25.60 34.82 5.76
C SER A 169 -24.49 34.25 4.84
N PRO A 170 -24.49 34.54 3.52
CA PRO A 170 -23.51 34.03 2.54
C PRO A 170 -22.03 34.34 2.83
N SER A 171 -21.73 35.01 3.95
CA SER A 171 -20.43 35.49 4.37
C SER A 171 -19.71 34.63 5.44
N PHE A 172 -20.33 33.58 6.01
CA PHE A 172 -19.83 32.94 7.24
C PHE A 172 -19.48 31.45 7.20
N ALA A 173 -19.81 30.72 6.14
CA ALA A 173 -19.47 29.31 6.03
C ALA A 173 -18.33 29.14 5.04
N ASP A 174 -17.09 29.02 5.55
CA ASP A 174 -15.96 28.61 4.74
C ASP A 174 -16.12 27.10 4.45
N VAL A 175 -16.12 26.73 3.17
CA VAL A 175 -16.27 25.34 2.73
C VAL A 175 -14.94 24.89 2.15
N ARG A 176 -14.19 24.14 2.96
CA ARG A 176 -12.95 23.49 2.53
C ARG A 176 -13.27 22.12 1.95
N THR A 177 -12.65 21.80 0.81
CA THR A 177 -12.71 20.46 0.23
C THR A 177 -11.38 19.77 0.45
N GLU A 178 -11.43 18.53 0.94
CA GLU A 178 -10.27 17.71 1.25
C GLU A 178 -10.36 16.41 0.47
N VAL A 179 -9.28 16.05 -0.20
CA VAL A 179 -9.19 14.78 -0.93
C VAL A 179 -8.33 13.83 -0.13
N VAL A 180 -8.94 12.81 0.45
CA VAL A 180 -8.26 11.81 1.27
C VAL A 180 -8.27 10.46 0.59
N ARG A 181 -7.27 9.62 0.84
CA ARG A 181 -7.29 8.22 0.39
C ARG A 181 -8.26 7.45 1.27
N TRP A 182 -9.25 6.80 0.67
CA TRP A 182 -10.33 6.16 1.42
C TRP A 182 -9.78 5.10 2.38
N ILE A 183 -8.88 4.23 1.91
CA ILE A 183 -8.30 3.12 2.69
C ILE A 183 -7.50 3.56 3.92
N ASP A 184 -6.99 4.80 3.92
CA ASP A 184 -6.18 5.34 5.02
C ASP A 184 -7.07 6.01 6.09
N GLN A 185 -8.40 6.03 5.90
CA GLN A 185 -9.35 6.64 6.84
C GLN A 185 -9.85 5.62 7.88
N PRO A 186 -10.34 6.09 9.04
CA PRO A 186 -11.09 5.24 9.95
C PRO A 186 -12.38 4.75 9.29
N HIS A 187 -12.60 3.43 9.34
CA HIS A 187 -13.77 2.77 8.77
C HIS A 187 -14.71 2.22 9.84
N ALA A 188 -15.91 1.84 9.42
CA ALA A 188 -16.80 1.06 10.27
C ALA A 188 -16.18 -0.31 10.59
N THR A 189 -16.40 -0.85 11.80
CA THR A 189 -15.79 -2.14 12.22
C THR A 189 -16.13 -3.31 11.30
N ILE A 190 -17.27 -3.25 10.60
CA ILE A 190 -17.65 -4.25 9.59
C ILE A 190 -16.70 -4.22 8.37
N VAL A 191 -16.31 -3.02 7.93
CA VAL A 191 -15.39 -2.79 6.82
C VAL A 191 -13.99 -3.23 7.21
N ASP A 192 -13.52 -2.86 8.42
CA ASP A 192 -12.23 -3.33 8.95
C ASP A 192 -12.10 -4.86 8.94
N ARG A 193 -13.20 -5.60 9.15
CA ARG A 193 -13.24 -7.06 9.09
C ARG A 193 -13.27 -7.63 7.68
N LEU A 194 -13.67 -6.85 6.69
CA LEU A 194 -13.78 -7.26 5.27
C LEU A 194 -12.54 -6.87 4.47
N LEU A 195 -11.82 -5.82 4.87
CA LEU A 195 -10.59 -5.39 4.19
C LEU A 195 -9.54 -6.51 4.05
N PRO A 196 -9.28 -7.36 5.07
CA PRO A 196 -8.39 -8.50 4.89
C PRO A 196 -8.88 -9.47 3.80
N ASP A 197 -10.19 -9.70 3.70
CA ASP A 197 -10.76 -10.57 2.66
C ASP A 197 -10.52 -9.99 1.26
N VAL A 198 -10.72 -8.68 1.10
CA VAL A 198 -10.43 -7.94 -0.15
C VAL A 198 -8.97 -8.13 -0.56
N MET A 199 -8.02 -7.96 0.37
CA MET A 199 -6.60 -8.11 0.08
C MET A 199 -6.23 -9.54 -0.29
N TRP A 200 -6.85 -10.54 0.35
CA TRP A 200 -6.63 -11.95 0.05
C TRP A 200 -7.10 -12.36 -1.36
N VAL A 201 -8.05 -11.63 -1.95
CA VAL A 201 -8.50 -11.91 -3.32
C VAL A 201 -7.37 -11.77 -4.34
N SER A 202 -6.43 -10.85 -4.12
CA SER A 202 -5.34 -10.54 -5.04
C SER A 202 -3.96 -10.66 -4.37
N PRO A 203 -3.29 -11.83 -4.50
CA PRO A 203 -1.91 -12.01 -4.05
C PRO A 203 -0.93 -11.02 -4.69
N LEU A 204 -1.21 -10.61 -5.94
CA LEU A 204 -0.41 -9.62 -6.65
C LEU A 204 -0.55 -8.22 -6.03
N THR A 205 -1.73 -7.84 -5.51
CA THR A 205 -1.90 -6.57 -4.79
C THR A 205 -1.04 -6.56 -3.53
N SER A 206 -1.08 -7.65 -2.76
CA SER A 206 -0.27 -7.77 -1.54
C SER A 206 1.23 -7.73 -1.86
N LEU A 207 1.65 -8.22 -3.03
CA LEU A 207 3.04 -8.12 -3.48
C LEU A 207 3.42 -6.69 -3.94
N LEU A 208 2.54 -6.01 -4.69
CA LEU A 208 2.76 -4.63 -5.16
C LEU A 208 2.67 -3.60 -4.03
N ARG A 209 1.82 -3.88 -3.04
CA ARG A 209 1.49 -3.00 -1.91
C ARG A 209 1.65 -3.76 -0.57
N PRO A 210 2.87 -4.20 -0.21
CA PRO A 210 3.08 -5.03 0.96
C PRO A 210 2.74 -4.32 2.28
N ALA A 211 2.72 -2.99 2.28
CA ALA A 211 2.25 -2.20 3.41
C ALA A 211 0.78 -2.48 3.79
N TRP A 212 -0.02 -2.96 2.83
CA TRP A 212 -1.43 -3.27 3.01
C TRP A 212 -1.73 -4.77 2.98
N ALA A 213 -0.69 -5.60 2.92
CA ALA A 213 -0.87 -7.04 2.92
C ALA A 213 -1.64 -7.49 4.18
N PRO A 214 -2.53 -8.49 4.05
CA PRO A 214 -3.33 -8.95 5.17
C PRO A 214 -2.45 -9.72 6.18
N PRO A 215 -2.86 -9.81 7.45
CA PRO A 215 -2.18 -10.66 8.44
C PRO A 215 -2.04 -12.10 7.92
N GLY A 216 -0.87 -12.72 8.08
CA GLY A 216 -0.59 -14.04 7.51
C GLY A 216 0.03 -14.02 6.12
N TRP A 217 0.10 -12.87 5.45
CA TRP A 217 0.67 -12.80 4.12
C TRP A 217 2.19 -13.02 4.10
N SER A 218 2.66 -13.67 3.04
CA SER A 218 4.06 -13.87 2.73
C SER A 218 4.31 -13.67 1.23
N PRO A 219 5.45 -13.10 0.82
CA PRO A 219 5.80 -13.00 -0.60
C PRO A 219 5.85 -14.37 -1.30
N LEU A 220 6.08 -15.46 -0.55
CA LEU A 220 6.09 -16.82 -1.08
C LEU A 220 4.72 -17.27 -1.61
N MET A 221 3.62 -16.66 -1.13
CA MET A 221 2.26 -16.95 -1.64
C MET A 221 2.02 -16.41 -3.05
N ALA A 222 2.89 -15.51 -3.51
CA ALA A 222 2.83 -14.82 -4.80
C ALA A 222 4.13 -15.03 -5.61
N VAL A 223 4.91 -16.06 -5.30
CA VAL A 223 6.26 -16.23 -5.86
C VAL A 223 6.27 -16.46 -7.37
N GLU A 224 5.22 -17.06 -7.92
CA GLU A 224 5.04 -17.26 -9.36
C GLU A 224 5.12 -15.94 -10.14
N PHE A 225 4.68 -14.81 -9.55
CA PHE A 225 4.82 -13.48 -10.16
C PHE A 225 6.27 -12.99 -10.18
N LEU A 226 7.07 -13.35 -9.17
CA LEU A 226 8.49 -13.00 -9.11
C LEU A 226 9.35 -13.91 -9.99
N GLN A 227 8.89 -15.12 -10.29
CA GLN A 227 9.54 -16.00 -11.28
C GLN A 227 9.28 -15.52 -12.71
N ALA A 228 8.12 -14.92 -12.96
CA ALA A 228 7.79 -14.35 -14.26
C ALA A 228 8.42 -12.95 -14.43
N ARG A 229 9.44 -12.87 -15.27
CA ARG A 229 10.27 -11.67 -15.49
C ARG A 229 9.49 -10.36 -15.69
N ALA A 230 8.40 -10.38 -16.47
CA ALA A 230 7.61 -9.16 -16.72
C ALA A 230 6.98 -8.62 -15.43
N TYR A 231 6.48 -9.51 -14.57
CA TYR A 231 5.84 -9.15 -13.30
C TYR A 231 6.87 -8.83 -12.23
N ALA A 232 7.97 -9.59 -12.16
CA ALA A 232 9.09 -9.27 -11.26
C ALA A 232 9.60 -7.84 -11.47
N ARG A 233 9.76 -7.42 -12.73
CA ARG A 233 10.11 -6.04 -13.09
C ARG A 233 9.06 -5.04 -12.65
N ALA A 234 7.79 -5.31 -12.93
CA ALA A 234 6.69 -4.44 -12.54
C ALA A 234 6.65 -4.23 -11.01
N VAL A 235 6.82 -5.31 -10.25
CA VAL A 235 6.89 -5.30 -8.78
C VAL A 235 8.10 -4.49 -8.29
N CYS A 236 9.30 -4.75 -8.83
CA CYS A 236 10.50 -4.03 -8.43
C CYS A 236 10.40 -2.53 -8.76
N HIS A 237 9.84 -2.17 -9.92
CA HIS A 237 9.58 -0.77 -10.27
C HIS A 237 8.53 -0.13 -9.37
N ALA A 238 7.45 -0.84 -9.02
CA ALA A 238 6.46 -0.33 -8.09
C ALA A 238 7.07 -0.05 -6.71
N TRP A 239 7.87 -0.99 -6.18
CA TRP A 239 8.59 -0.78 -4.91
C TRP A 239 9.62 0.36 -5.01
N ALA A 240 10.29 0.49 -6.16
CA ALA A 240 11.26 1.54 -6.37
C ALA A 240 10.60 2.93 -6.48
N GLN A 241 9.37 3.05 -6.95
CA GLN A 241 8.69 4.36 -7.00
C GLN A 241 8.25 4.87 -5.63
N GLU A 242 8.19 4.00 -4.62
CA GLU A 242 7.78 4.37 -3.28
C GLU A 242 8.89 5.09 -2.53
N ARG A 243 8.52 6.18 -1.83
CA ARG A 243 9.44 6.93 -0.96
C ARG A 243 9.93 6.05 0.19
N GLU A 244 9.04 5.21 0.73
CA GLU A 244 9.32 4.30 1.83
C GLU A 244 9.88 2.93 1.38
N TRP A 245 10.64 2.87 0.28
CA TRP A 245 11.14 1.60 -0.28
C TRP A 245 11.93 0.74 0.72
N LEU A 246 12.66 1.36 1.67
CA LEU A 246 13.35 0.65 2.76
C LEU A 246 12.36 -0.10 3.67
N ARG A 247 11.24 0.55 4.01
CA ARG A 247 10.17 -0.04 4.81
C ARG A 247 9.50 -1.17 4.05
N ILE A 248 9.22 -0.98 2.77
CA ILE A 248 8.66 -2.00 1.88
C ILE A 248 9.57 -3.22 1.79
N GLY A 249 10.86 -3.01 1.50
CA GLY A 249 11.85 -4.07 1.45
C GLY A 249 11.98 -4.80 2.78
N GLY A 250 11.96 -4.05 3.89
CA GLY A 250 11.93 -4.61 5.24
C GLY A 250 10.70 -5.48 5.50
N VAL A 251 9.49 -5.03 5.15
CA VAL A 251 8.26 -5.81 5.28
C VAL A 251 8.37 -7.13 4.51
N VAL A 252 8.81 -7.08 3.25
CA VAL A 252 8.92 -8.27 2.40
C VAL A 252 10.00 -9.22 2.92
N ALA A 253 11.19 -8.72 3.26
CA ALA A 253 12.29 -9.51 3.81
C ALA A 253 11.93 -10.13 5.16
N GLY A 254 11.32 -9.35 6.05
CA GLY A 254 10.88 -9.82 7.36
C GLY A 254 9.79 -10.89 7.26
N SER A 255 8.80 -10.71 6.38
CA SER A 255 7.76 -11.71 6.14
C SER A 255 8.35 -12.99 5.54
N LEU A 256 9.32 -12.88 4.63
CA LEU A 256 10.07 -14.03 4.11
C LEU A 256 10.78 -14.81 5.24
N LEU A 257 11.54 -14.12 6.09
CA LEU A 257 12.26 -14.76 7.20
C LEU A 257 11.32 -15.42 8.22
N ARG A 258 10.14 -14.84 8.46
CA ARG A 258 9.11 -15.46 9.31
C ARG A 258 8.51 -16.71 8.67
N SER A 259 8.14 -16.67 7.39
CA SER A 259 7.63 -17.84 6.68
C SER A 259 8.63 -18.99 6.55
N LEU A 260 9.92 -18.68 6.65
CA LEU A 260 10.99 -19.67 6.64
C LEU A 260 11.40 -20.13 8.04
N ASP A 261 10.81 -19.58 9.11
CA ASP A 261 11.22 -19.81 10.50
C ASP A 261 12.72 -19.53 10.73
N LEU A 262 13.19 -18.42 10.15
CA LEU A 262 14.59 -17.97 10.22
C LEU A 262 14.79 -16.77 11.15
N HIS A 263 13.74 -16.02 11.50
CA HIS A 263 13.85 -14.84 12.36
C HIS A 263 14.65 -15.08 13.65
N GLY A 264 14.26 -16.09 14.44
CA GLY A 264 14.95 -16.41 15.71
C GLY A 264 16.39 -16.91 15.51
N ARG A 265 16.71 -17.49 14.36
CA ARG A 265 18.09 -17.91 14.03
C ARG A 265 18.97 -16.75 13.61
N VAL A 266 18.40 -15.73 12.95
CA VAL A 266 19.15 -14.57 12.47
C VAL A 266 19.42 -13.55 13.58
N PHE A 267 18.44 -13.31 14.45
CA PHE A 267 18.51 -12.27 15.47
C PHE A 267 18.59 -12.81 16.91
N GLY A 268 18.53 -14.13 17.09
CA GLY A 268 18.40 -14.76 18.42
C GLY A 268 16.98 -14.66 18.98
N ASP A 269 16.75 -15.30 20.13
CA ASP A 269 15.54 -15.10 20.94
C ASP A 269 15.57 -13.74 21.66
N VAL A 270 15.88 -12.67 20.94
CA VAL A 270 15.58 -11.33 21.44
C VAL A 270 14.06 -11.26 21.49
N PRO A 271 13.43 -11.12 22.69
CA PRO A 271 11.99 -10.95 22.77
C PRO A 271 11.65 -9.69 21.98
N GLY A 272 11.22 -9.89 20.73
CA GLY A 272 10.95 -8.80 19.81
C GLY A 272 9.96 -7.87 20.47
N ALA A 273 10.27 -6.58 20.51
CA ALA A 273 9.31 -5.55 20.90
C ALA A 273 7.99 -5.88 20.17
N GLY A 274 6.98 -6.25 20.95
CA GLY A 274 5.77 -6.86 20.42
C GLY A 274 5.17 -6.01 19.32
N VAL A 275 5.06 -6.64 18.15
CA VAL A 275 4.49 -6.09 16.92
C VAL A 275 3.15 -5.39 17.19
N PRO A 276 3.04 -4.06 16.99
CA PRO A 276 1.78 -3.47 16.59
C PRO A 276 1.40 -4.11 15.24
N GLY A 277 0.48 -5.07 15.22
CA GLY A 277 -0.11 -5.47 13.95
C GLY A 277 -0.69 -4.23 13.27
N SER A 278 -0.67 -4.14 11.94
CA SER A 278 -1.36 -3.08 11.19
C SER A 278 -2.82 -2.91 11.66
N ALA A 279 -3.48 -4.01 12.03
CA ALA A 279 -4.79 -4.01 12.69
C ALA A 279 -4.79 -3.41 14.12
N ALA A 280 -3.72 -3.57 14.90
CA ALA A 280 -3.56 -2.97 16.22
C ALA A 280 -3.11 -1.50 16.17
N ALA A 281 -2.40 -1.09 15.11
CA ALA A 281 -2.10 0.32 14.80
C ALA A 281 -3.36 1.02 14.29
N MET A 282 -4.13 0.40 13.39
CA MET A 282 -5.46 0.85 12.96
C MET A 282 -6.44 0.90 14.13
N GLN A 283 -6.50 -0.12 15.00
CA GLN A 283 -7.35 -0.11 16.21
C GLN A 283 -6.90 0.95 17.22
N ARG A 284 -5.60 1.26 17.33
CA ARG A 284 -5.12 2.34 18.20
C ARG A 284 -5.44 3.73 17.63
N ALA A 285 -5.29 3.93 16.33
CA ALA A 285 -5.72 5.14 15.63
C ALA A 285 -7.24 5.33 15.73
N ALA A 286 -8.03 4.26 15.55
CA ALA A 286 -9.48 4.27 15.72
C ALA A 286 -9.90 4.53 17.17
N LYS A 287 -9.18 3.97 18.16
CA LYS A 287 -9.42 4.23 19.58
C LYS A 287 -9.07 5.68 19.98
N ALA A 288 -8.02 6.25 19.40
CA ALA A 288 -7.65 7.66 19.59
C ALA A 288 -8.72 8.59 18.97
N ALA A 289 -9.17 8.31 17.75
CA ALA A 289 -10.24 9.07 17.09
C ALA A 289 -11.59 9.00 17.84
N HIS A 290 -11.90 7.89 18.52
CA HIS A 290 -13.10 7.77 19.35
C HIS A 290 -13.03 8.56 20.66
N MET A 291 -11.82 8.82 21.19
CA MET A 291 -11.66 9.63 22.41
C MET A 291 -11.85 11.13 22.15
N GLU A 292 -11.53 11.61 20.94
CA GLU A 292 -11.73 13.02 20.56
C GLU A 292 -13.21 13.39 20.35
N VAL A 293 -14.09 12.42 20.07
CA VAL A 293 -15.54 12.65 19.89
C VAL A 293 -16.31 12.61 21.23
N GLY A 294 -15.63 12.32 22.35
CA GLY A 294 -16.26 12.04 23.65
C GLY A 294 -16.49 13.22 24.60
N PHE A 295 -15.98 14.42 24.34
CA PHE A 295 -16.13 15.57 25.25
C PHE A 295 -17.10 16.63 24.70
N GLY A 296 -18.39 16.39 24.93
CA GLY A 296 -19.45 17.32 24.50
C GLY A 296 -20.76 17.14 25.24
N SER A 297 -20.75 17.14 26.59
CA SER A 297 -21.95 17.42 27.39
C SER A 297 -21.60 17.60 28.86
N GLY A 298 -21.55 18.84 29.33
CA GLY A 298 -21.37 19.17 30.74
C GLY A 298 -21.57 20.65 31.03
N VAL A 299 -22.80 21.12 30.92
CA VAL A 299 -23.22 22.44 31.41
C VAL A 299 -23.10 22.46 32.93
N GLY A 300 -22.29 23.38 33.46
CA GLY A 300 -22.11 23.57 34.90
C GLY A 300 -21.52 24.93 35.24
N SER A 301 -22.42 25.89 35.46
CA SER A 301 -22.15 27.28 35.85
C SER A 301 -21.61 27.40 37.28
N SER A 302 -20.58 28.23 37.50
CA SER A 302 -20.48 29.12 38.68
C SER A 302 -19.38 30.18 38.51
N ALA A 303 -19.58 31.29 39.24
CA ALA A 303 -19.08 32.64 39.01
C ALA A 303 -17.84 33.05 39.82
N ARG A 304 -17.39 34.30 39.57
CA ARG A 304 -16.48 35.18 40.35
C ARG A 304 -14.99 34.77 40.33
N SER A 305 -14.01 35.68 40.35
CA SER A 305 -13.89 37.14 40.50
C SER A 305 -12.51 37.52 39.91
N GLY A 306 -12.41 38.60 39.13
CA GLY A 306 -11.81 39.87 39.59
C GLY A 306 -10.29 39.85 39.75
N ARG A 307 -9.56 40.65 38.95
CA ARG A 307 -8.60 41.70 39.44
C ARG A 307 -7.90 42.38 38.26
N ALA A 308 -7.74 43.68 38.43
CA ALA A 308 -7.09 44.66 37.56
C ALA A 308 -5.56 44.53 37.54
N GLY A 309 -4.94 45.09 36.50
CA GLY A 309 -3.50 45.35 36.39
C GLY A 309 -3.17 45.99 35.04
N ASP A 310 -3.17 47.32 35.02
CA ASP A 310 -2.55 48.16 34.00
C ASP A 310 -1.04 47.86 33.88
N ASP A 311 -0.45 47.95 32.68
CA ASP A 311 0.47 49.05 32.28
C ASP A 311 1.08 48.78 30.88
N PRO A 312 1.19 49.79 29.98
CA PRO A 312 1.87 49.68 28.69
C PRO A 312 3.30 50.26 28.75
N GLY A 313 4.25 49.57 28.13
CA GLY A 313 5.63 50.05 27.98
C GLY A 313 6.09 49.93 26.53
N ASP A 314 6.09 51.07 25.84
CA ASP A 314 6.86 51.33 24.62
C ASP A 314 8.37 51.30 24.95
N ASP A 315 9.19 50.70 24.08
CA ASP A 315 10.56 51.17 23.82
C ASP A 315 10.98 50.81 22.37
N PRO A 316 11.50 51.76 21.57
CA PRO A 316 11.90 51.54 20.19
C PRO A 316 13.44 51.49 20.01
N GLY A 317 13.85 50.72 18.99
CA GLY A 317 15.13 50.87 18.31
C GLY A 317 16.18 49.83 18.68
N ASP A 318 16.69 49.10 17.68
CA ASP A 318 18.04 49.36 17.16
C ASP A 318 18.29 48.55 15.87
N ASP A 319 19.02 49.17 14.95
CA ASP A 319 19.42 48.68 13.63
C ASP A 319 20.75 47.91 13.68
N SER A 320 20.85 46.77 13.00
CA SER A 320 22.06 46.23 12.33
C SER A 320 21.71 44.83 11.80
N ASP A 321 21.54 44.62 10.50
CA ASP A 321 22.62 44.38 9.52
C ASP A 321 23.59 43.27 9.96
N ASP A 322 23.26 42.03 9.62
CA ASP A 322 24.26 41.05 9.21
C ASP A 322 23.60 39.97 8.34
N SER A 323 24.04 39.96 7.09
CA SER A 323 23.71 38.99 6.06
C SER A 323 24.38 37.65 6.35
N ASP A 324 23.63 36.75 6.97
CA ASP A 324 23.86 35.31 6.94
C ASP A 324 22.52 34.65 6.63
N ASP A 325 22.37 34.13 5.41
CA ASP A 325 21.19 33.41 4.95
C ASP A 325 21.17 32.01 5.60
N PRO A 326 20.40 31.78 6.68
CA PRO A 326 20.38 30.51 7.41
C PRO A 326 19.50 29.47 6.70
N ASP A 327 18.73 29.88 5.68
CA ASP A 327 17.64 29.09 5.11
C ASP A 327 18.12 27.93 4.22
N ARG A 328 19.44 27.78 4.03
CA ARG A 328 20.00 26.70 3.20
C ARG A 328 20.55 25.50 3.97
N VAL A 329 20.75 25.62 5.27
CA VAL A 329 21.23 24.51 6.13
C VAL A 329 20.08 23.81 6.85
N ASP A 330 18.95 24.49 7.04
CA ASP A 330 17.79 23.94 7.76
C ASP A 330 16.86 23.07 6.91
N ALA A 331 16.90 23.15 5.57
CA ALA A 331 16.01 22.35 4.71
C ALA A 331 16.24 20.82 4.84
N PHE A 332 17.46 20.39 5.17
CA PHE A 332 17.78 18.96 5.38
C PHE A 332 17.50 18.48 6.81
N ASP A 333 17.70 19.35 7.80
CA ASP A 333 17.38 19.08 9.21
C ASP A 333 15.86 19.07 9.46
N GLN A 334 15.11 19.88 8.68
CA GLN A 334 13.65 19.91 8.73
C GLN A 334 13.02 18.65 8.11
N VAL A 335 13.59 18.11 7.03
CA VAL A 335 13.20 16.80 6.49
C VAL A 335 13.50 15.69 7.49
N ALA A 336 14.66 15.73 8.18
CA ALA A 336 15.00 14.75 9.22
C ALA A 336 14.07 14.84 10.45
N ARG A 337 13.63 16.03 10.87
CA ARG A 337 12.67 16.22 11.97
C ARG A 337 11.22 15.85 11.59
N GLU A 338 10.80 16.06 10.34
CA GLU A 338 9.50 15.56 9.84
C GLU A 338 9.40 14.02 9.88
N PHE A 339 10.53 13.30 9.84
CA PHE A 339 10.57 11.84 9.98
C PHE A 339 10.47 11.34 11.43
N GLU A 340 10.64 12.20 12.44
CA GLU A 340 10.61 11.79 13.86
C GLU A 340 9.20 11.84 14.47
N ASP A 341 8.30 12.67 13.93
CA ASP A 341 6.98 12.98 14.54
C ASP A 341 5.79 12.22 13.92
N GLU A 342 5.95 11.53 12.79
CA GLU A 342 4.93 10.52 12.42
C GLU A 342 5.06 9.36 13.41
N PRO A 343 4.00 9.01 14.18
CA PRO A 343 4.02 7.81 14.99
C PRO A 343 4.26 6.67 14.01
N SER A 344 5.49 6.18 13.99
CA SER A 344 5.92 5.07 13.18
C SER A 344 5.10 3.87 13.61
N GLY A 345 3.91 3.74 13.01
CA GLY A 345 3.11 2.55 13.00
C GLY A 345 3.86 1.57 12.12
N VAL A 346 5.03 1.14 12.61
CA VAL A 346 5.90 0.18 11.94
C VAL A 346 5.00 -0.98 11.60
N LEU A 347 4.78 -1.17 10.30
CA LEU A 347 4.09 -2.32 9.78
C LEU A 347 5.08 -3.45 9.98
N ALA A 348 5.11 -4.00 11.18
CA ALA A 348 6.04 -5.07 11.47
C ALA A 348 5.68 -6.24 10.57
N ALA A 349 6.69 -6.97 10.10
CA ALA A 349 6.49 -8.19 9.35
C ALA A 349 5.40 -9.04 10.01
N LEU A 350 4.31 -9.24 9.28
CA LEU A 350 3.11 -9.86 9.82
C LEU A 350 3.45 -11.31 10.18
N PRO A 351 2.87 -11.88 11.26
CA PRO A 351 3.02 -13.30 11.52
C PRO A 351 2.52 -14.06 10.30
N ALA A 352 3.42 -14.72 9.59
CA ALA A 352 3.14 -15.50 8.40
C ALA A 352 3.28 -16.99 8.74
N PRO A 353 2.42 -17.87 8.20
CA PRO A 353 2.58 -19.30 8.39
C PRO A 353 3.91 -19.76 7.78
N ALA A 354 4.43 -20.87 8.31
CA ALA A 354 5.54 -21.56 7.67
C ALA A 354 5.07 -22.10 6.31
N ILE A 355 5.75 -21.71 5.23
CA ILE A 355 5.39 -22.12 3.87
C ILE A 355 6.50 -23.02 3.34
N PRO A 356 6.23 -24.31 3.06
CA PRO A 356 7.15 -25.15 2.32
C PRO A 356 7.46 -24.48 0.97
N SER A 357 8.74 -24.19 0.74
CA SER A 357 9.17 -23.39 -0.41
C SER A 357 10.38 -24.05 -1.05
N ALA A 358 10.42 -24.09 -2.38
CA ALA A 358 11.59 -24.57 -3.10
C ALA A 358 12.73 -23.53 -3.01
N PRO A 359 14.00 -23.93 -3.14
CA PRO A 359 15.14 -23.00 -3.20
C PRO A 359 14.95 -21.90 -4.26
N ALA A 360 14.41 -22.25 -5.43
CA ALA A 360 14.10 -21.32 -6.52
C ALA A 360 13.03 -20.27 -6.13
N ASP A 361 12.04 -20.63 -5.30
CA ASP A 361 11.01 -19.70 -4.83
C ASP A 361 11.63 -18.64 -3.91
N ILE A 362 12.45 -19.09 -2.95
CA ILE A 362 13.18 -18.22 -2.04
C ILE A 362 14.13 -17.31 -2.84
N GLY A 363 14.82 -17.89 -3.83
CA GLY A 363 15.70 -17.17 -4.73
C GLY A 363 14.99 -16.08 -5.52
N ALA A 364 13.77 -16.32 -6.01
CA ALA A 364 12.98 -15.32 -6.73
C ALA A 364 12.63 -14.11 -5.85
N VAL A 365 12.25 -14.34 -4.59
CA VAL A 365 11.96 -13.25 -3.63
C VAL A 365 13.22 -12.45 -3.31
N VAL A 366 14.33 -13.13 -2.98
CA VAL A 366 15.61 -12.47 -2.67
C VAL A 366 16.16 -11.73 -3.89
N GLY A 367 16.06 -12.32 -5.07
CA GLY A 367 16.46 -11.70 -6.33
C GLY A 367 15.69 -10.42 -6.62
N ALA A 368 14.37 -10.40 -6.38
CA ALA A 368 13.55 -9.19 -6.52
C ALA A 368 13.96 -8.08 -5.53
N LEU A 369 14.25 -8.45 -4.27
CA LEU A 369 14.73 -7.48 -3.28
C LEU A 369 16.12 -6.92 -3.60
N ILE A 370 17.05 -7.75 -4.08
CA ILE A 370 18.35 -7.28 -4.57
C ILE A 370 18.17 -6.38 -5.80
N HIS A 371 17.24 -6.73 -6.71
CA HIS A 371 16.94 -5.91 -7.88
C HIS A 371 16.39 -4.52 -7.50
N LEU A 372 15.59 -4.43 -6.43
CA LEU A 372 15.16 -3.14 -5.88
C LEU A 372 16.35 -2.26 -5.46
N HIS A 373 17.37 -2.82 -4.80
CA HIS A 373 18.59 -2.08 -4.49
C HIS A 373 19.31 -1.60 -5.76
N VAL A 374 19.42 -2.45 -6.79
CA VAL A 374 20.02 -2.08 -8.08
C VAL A 374 19.30 -0.89 -8.71
N LEU A 375 17.97 -0.92 -8.75
CA LEU A 375 17.16 0.19 -9.26
C LEU A 375 17.42 1.48 -8.47
N LYS A 376 17.55 1.39 -7.14
CA LYS A 376 17.82 2.56 -6.30
C LYS A 376 19.23 3.14 -6.49
N VAL A 377 20.24 2.30 -6.69
CA VAL A 377 21.60 2.77 -7.03
C VAL A 377 21.61 3.45 -8.41
N LEU A 378 20.84 2.92 -9.37
CA LEU A 378 20.68 3.54 -10.69
C LEU A 378 19.97 4.91 -10.61
N GLU A 379 18.95 5.04 -9.75
CA GLU A 379 18.12 6.24 -9.62
C GLU A 379 18.77 7.36 -8.78
N PHE A 380 19.46 7.03 -7.66
CA PHE A 380 19.82 8.00 -6.61
C PHE A 380 21.31 8.33 -6.45
N ASP A 381 22.18 7.98 -7.41
CA ASP A 381 23.62 8.30 -7.38
C ASP A 381 24.31 8.02 -6.02
N ALA A 382 23.96 6.87 -5.42
CA ALA A 382 24.53 6.27 -4.21
C ALA A 382 24.33 7.02 -2.86
N ARG A 383 23.70 8.20 -2.82
CA ARG A 383 23.51 8.92 -1.53
C ARG A 383 22.21 8.55 -0.84
N ILE A 384 22.08 7.29 -0.44
CA ILE A 384 20.98 6.90 0.45
C ILE A 384 21.37 7.37 1.86
N SER A 385 20.84 8.52 2.29
CA SER A 385 20.89 8.92 3.69
C SER A 385 20.00 7.98 4.50
N ILE A 386 20.56 6.85 4.94
CA ILE A 386 19.84 5.88 5.77
C ILE A 386 19.78 6.47 7.18
N GLY A 387 18.63 7.06 7.54
CA GLY A 387 18.38 7.60 8.87
C GLY A 387 18.40 6.53 9.98
N VAL A 388 18.41 7.00 11.23
CA VAL A 388 18.55 6.23 12.49
C VAL A 388 17.46 5.14 12.69
N GLY A 389 16.43 5.09 11.83
CA GLY A 389 15.46 4.00 11.74
C GLY A 389 16.03 2.62 11.35
N ALA A 390 17.32 2.53 11.00
CA ALA A 390 18.03 1.29 10.65
C ALA A 390 18.18 0.26 11.80
N ARG A 391 17.52 0.45 12.94
CA ARG A 391 17.50 -0.54 14.05
C ARG A 391 16.39 -1.58 13.91
N ASP A 392 15.43 -1.39 13.00
CA ASP A 392 14.44 -2.42 12.71
C ASP A 392 15.11 -3.62 12.05
N TRP A 393 14.96 -4.81 12.65
CA TRP A 393 15.62 -6.04 12.19
C TRP A 393 15.19 -6.45 10.77
N ALA A 394 13.96 -6.13 10.36
CA ALA A 394 13.45 -6.49 9.05
C ALA A 394 14.07 -5.57 7.99
N VAL A 395 14.20 -4.27 8.29
CA VAL A 395 14.98 -3.33 7.47
C VAL A 395 16.45 -3.73 7.40
N GLN A 396 17.08 -4.12 8.51
CA GLN A 396 18.46 -4.62 8.51
C GLN A 396 18.61 -5.88 7.66
N SER A 397 17.64 -6.80 7.72
CA SER A 397 17.63 -8.01 6.90
C SER A 397 17.59 -7.67 5.41
N PHE A 398 16.76 -6.70 5.03
CA PHE A 398 16.66 -6.20 3.66
C PHE A 398 17.97 -5.54 3.21
N LEU A 399 18.51 -4.62 4.00
CA LEU A 399 19.78 -3.94 3.72
C LEU A 399 20.98 -4.90 3.63
N ALA A 400 20.92 -6.06 4.28
CA ALA A 400 21.96 -7.08 4.21
C ALA A 400 21.97 -7.85 2.87
N LEU A 401 20.87 -7.89 2.12
CA LEU A 401 20.73 -8.78 0.96
C LEU A 401 21.75 -8.53 -0.15
N PRO A 402 22.09 -7.27 -0.52
CA PRO A 402 23.15 -7.01 -1.50
C PRO A 402 24.51 -7.61 -1.11
N LEU A 403 24.82 -7.66 0.19
CA LEU A 403 26.09 -8.22 0.71
C LEU A 403 26.15 -9.75 0.57
N LEU A 404 25.00 -10.42 0.39
CA LEU A 404 24.91 -11.86 0.15
C LEU A 404 25.06 -12.22 -1.32
N LEU A 405 24.98 -11.23 -2.23
CA LEU A 405 24.99 -11.46 -3.67
C LEU A 405 26.19 -12.29 -4.15
N PRO A 406 27.45 -12.07 -3.69
CA PRO A 406 28.60 -12.88 -4.14
C PRO A 406 28.42 -14.38 -3.89
N ALA A 407 27.72 -14.76 -2.81
CA ALA A 407 27.43 -16.15 -2.48
C ALA A 407 26.24 -16.71 -3.28
N LEU A 408 25.41 -15.85 -3.85
CA LEU A 408 24.17 -16.15 -4.57
C LEU A 408 24.29 -16.02 -6.10
N GLU A 409 25.39 -15.46 -6.63
CA GLU A 409 25.57 -15.21 -8.07
C GLU A 409 25.30 -16.43 -8.95
N ARG A 410 25.69 -17.63 -8.50
CA ARG A 410 25.47 -18.86 -9.27
C ARG A 410 24.01 -19.24 -9.41
N THR A 411 23.19 -18.87 -8.43
CA THR A 411 21.75 -19.23 -8.38
C THR A 411 20.89 -18.11 -8.95
N LEU A 412 21.15 -16.86 -8.56
CA LEU A 412 20.34 -15.71 -8.97
C LEU A 412 20.81 -15.11 -10.30
N GLY A 413 22.01 -15.45 -10.74
CA GLY A 413 22.72 -14.72 -11.79
C GLY A 413 23.40 -13.46 -11.23
N ARG A 414 24.21 -12.83 -12.08
CA ARG A 414 24.74 -11.49 -11.80
C ARG A 414 23.72 -10.45 -12.24
N PRO A 415 23.46 -9.42 -11.41
CA PRO A 415 22.51 -8.37 -11.77
C PRO A 415 22.93 -7.54 -12.99
N PHE A 416 24.24 -7.52 -13.27
CA PHE A 416 24.86 -6.85 -14.40
C PHE A 416 26.09 -7.66 -14.83
N ASP A 417 26.30 -7.73 -16.14
CA ASP A 417 27.38 -8.52 -16.74
C ASP A 417 28.51 -7.56 -17.15
N LEU A 418 29.50 -7.38 -16.27
CA LEU A 418 30.67 -6.50 -16.54
C LEU A 418 31.65 -7.14 -17.53
N ASP A 419 31.67 -8.48 -17.56
CA ASP A 419 32.62 -9.26 -18.34
C ASP A 419 32.03 -9.83 -19.63
N ALA A 420 30.76 -9.53 -19.95
CA ALA A 420 30.14 -10.02 -21.17
C ALA A 420 30.91 -9.46 -22.38
N PRO A 421 31.61 -10.31 -23.16
CA PRO A 421 32.21 -9.84 -24.39
C PRO A 421 31.09 -9.27 -25.25
N ARG A 422 31.35 -8.13 -25.91
CA ARG A 422 30.41 -7.40 -26.78
C ARG A 422 29.90 -8.21 -28.01
N GLY A 423 29.92 -9.54 -28.01
CA GLY A 423 29.61 -10.39 -29.16
C GLY A 423 28.81 -11.66 -28.86
N ASP A 424 27.67 -11.77 -29.56
CA ASP A 424 27.03 -12.95 -30.19
C ASP A 424 26.72 -14.25 -29.43
N THR A 425 26.99 -14.41 -28.12
CA THR A 425 26.57 -15.63 -27.41
C THR A 425 25.17 -15.52 -26.77
N LEU A 426 24.27 -16.41 -27.20
CA LEU A 426 22.90 -16.57 -26.69
C LEU A 426 22.88 -16.94 -25.18
N PRO A 427 21.96 -16.37 -24.38
CA PRO A 427 21.93 -16.58 -22.93
C PRO A 427 21.37 -17.95 -22.52
N SER A 428 21.96 -18.50 -21.46
CA SER A 428 21.53 -19.71 -20.74
C SER A 428 20.18 -19.50 -20.03
N THR A 429 19.31 -20.53 -20.10
CA THR A 429 17.91 -20.50 -19.63
C THR A 429 17.71 -20.53 -18.11
N ALA A 430 18.78 -20.63 -17.30
CA ALA A 430 18.65 -20.78 -15.85
C ALA A 430 18.73 -19.45 -15.04
N GLY A 431 19.05 -18.31 -15.68
CA GLY A 431 19.21 -17.00 -15.00
C GLY A 431 18.13 -15.98 -15.36
N ALA A 432 16.84 -16.34 -15.27
CA ALA A 432 15.76 -15.61 -15.96
C ALA A 432 15.47 -14.18 -15.47
N LEU A 433 15.88 -13.79 -14.26
CA LEU A 433 15.62 -12.43 -13.75
C LEU A 433 16.52 -11.37 -14.40
N PHE A 434 17.77 -11.71 -14.73
CA PHE A 434 18.78 -10.76 -15.22
C PHE A 434 19.25 -11.05 -16.67
N ALA A 435 19.02 -12.25 -17.21
CA ALA A 435 19.63 -12.72 -18.46
C ALA A 435 19.02 -12.18 -19.79
N GLY A 436 18.60 -10.92 -19.89
CA GLY A 436 18.23 -10.43 -21.24
C GLY A 436 17.95 -8.96 -21.39
N GLY A 437 18.74 -8.09 -20.77
CA GLY A 437 18.55 -6.66 -20.97
C GLY A 437 19.35 -5.75 -20.06
N ALA A 438 20.41 -6.23 -19.42
CA ALA A 438 21.43 -5.31 -18.96
C ALA A 438 22.08 -4.73 -20.22
N GLY A 439 21.65 -3.54 -20.64
CA GLY A 439 22.49 -2.73 -21.52
C GLY A 439 23.88 -2.63 -20.89
N VAL A 440 24.94 -2.56 -21.71
CA VAL A 440 26.33 -2.44 -21.23
C VAL A 440 26.36 -1.44 -20.08
N VAL A 441 26.56 -1.97 -18.88
CA VAL A 441 26.57 -1.17 -17.66
C VAL A 441 27.94 -0.52 -17.62
N ASP A 442 27.97 0.82 -17.65
CA ASP A 442 29.22 1.58 -17.62
C ASP A 442 30.00 1.28 -16.33
N GLU A 443 31.34 1.34 -16.40
CA GLU A 443 32.25 1.19 -15.24
C GLU A 443 31.83 2.09 -14.07
N GLY A 444 31.24 3.26 -14.39
CA GLY A 444 30.69 4.18 -13.40
C GLY A 444 29.58 3.58 -12.52
N PHE A 445 28.76 2.66 -13.03
CA PHE A 445 27.77 1.98 -12.20
C PHE A 445 28.39 0.88 -11.33
N ALA A 446 29.32 0.08 -11.87
CA ALA A 446 30.01 -0.94 -11.09
C ALA A 446 30.66 -0.33 -9.84
N ARG A 447 31.37 0.78 -10.03
CA ARG A 447 31.96 1.55 -8.92
C ARG A 447 30.89 2.00 -7.91
N ARG A 448 29.77 2.56 -8.36
CA ARG A 448 28.68 3.00 -7.46
C ARG A 448 28.04 1.83 -6.70
N TRP A 449 27.95 0.66 -7.31
CA TRP A 449 27.46 -0.55 -6.64
C TRP A 449 28.44 -1.03 -5.57
N ASP A 450 29.74 -1.00 -5.85
CA ASP A 450 30.77 -1.37 -4.88
C ASP A 450 30.80 -0.39 -3.70
N GLU A 451 30.79 0.92 -3.97
CA GLU A 451 30.68 1.98 -2.95
C GLU A 451 29.41 1.80 -2.10
N TYR A 452 28.29 1.44 -2.74
CA TYR A 452 27.04 1.14 -2.04
C TYR A 452 27.16 -0.09 -1.13
N GLY A 453 27.79 -1.17 -1.59
CA GLY A 453 28.07 -2.36 -0.80
C GLY A 453 28.97 -2.07 0.41
N GLU A 454 30.03 -1.27 0.23
CA GLU A 454 30.89 -0.83 1.33
C GLU A 454 30.12 0.00 2.35
N HIS A 455 29.27 0.92 1.88
CA HIS A 455 28.41 1.70 2.76
C HIS A 455 27.45 0.83 3.57
N LEU A 456 26.79 -0.14 2.93
CA LEU A 456 25.92 -1.11 3.61
C LEU A 456 26.66 -1.97 4.63
N ALA A 457 27.89 -2.39 4.34
CA ALA A 457 28.72 -3.16 5.28
C ALA A 457 29.08 -2.36 6.54
N GLY A 458 29.17 -1.03 6.43
CA GLY A 458 29.34 -0.13 7.59
C GLY A 458 28.06 0.06 8.41
N LEU A 459 26.87 -0.10 7.80
CA LEU A 459 25.58 0.12 8.43
C LEU A 459 24.98 -1.14 9.07
N VAL A 460 25.09 -2.28 8.40
CA VAL A 460 24.46 -3.53 8.82
C VAL A 460 25.37 -4.27 9.80
N PRO A 461 24.87 -4.68 10.98
CA PRO A 461 25.67 -5.47 11.91
C PRO A 461 26.19 -6.77 11.26
N ARG A 462 27.50 -7.02 11.37
CA ARG A 462 28.16 -8.16 10.73
C ARG A 462 27.52 -9.51 11.07
N ASN A 463 27.06 -9.68 12.32
CA ASN A 463 26.38 -10.89 12.76
C ASN A 463 25.06 -11.15 11.99
N VAL A 464 24.35 -10.12 11.56
CA VAL A 464 23.12 -10.28 10.74
C VAL A 464 23.48 -10.85 9.37
N VAL A 465 24.52 -10.31 8.73
CA VAL A 465 25.03 -10.80 7.44
C VAL A 465 25.51 -12.24 7.55
N ASP A 466 26.34 -12.54 8.55
CA ASP A 466 26.87 -13.89 8.78
C ASP A 466 25.75 -14.91 9.05
N ASN A 467 24.74 -14.54 9.84
CA ASN A 467 23.60 -15.41 10.12
C ASN A 467 22.70 -15.62 8.91
N LEU A 468 22.44 -14.58 8.10
CA LEU A 468 21.70 -14.72 6.84
C LEU A 468 22.46 -15.60 5.84
N HIS A 469 23.79 -15.46 5.77
CA HIS A 469 24.63 -16.34 4.96
C HIS A 469 24.54 -17.80 5.43
N ALA A 470 24.63 -18.05 6.73
CA ALA A 470 24.54 -19.40 7.30
C ALA A 470 23.15 -20.06 7.16
N THR A 471 22.09 -19.26 7.01
CA THR A 471 20.70 -19.74 6.98
C THR A 471 20.05 -19.59 5.61
N LEU A 472 19.79 -18.36 5.17
CA LEU A 472 19.05 -18.04 3.95
C LEU A 472 19.82 -18.47 2.69
N VAL A 473 21.11 -18.13 2.58
CA VAL A 473 21.92 -18.50 1.40
C VAL A 473 22.05 -20.01 1.28
N ARG A 474 22.21 -20.71 2.40
CA ARG A 474 22.25 -22.17 2.43
C ARG A 474 20.97 -22.78 1.83
N ARG A 475 19.79 -22.31 2.25
CA ARG A 475 18.51 -22.80 1.72
C ARG A 475 18.31 -22.52 0.23
N ILE A 476 18.83 -21.40 -0.27
CA ILE A 476 18.75 -21.07 -1.71
C ILE A 476 19.69 -21.96 -2.54
N ARG A 477 20.79 -22.45 -1.95
CA ARG A 477 21.82 -23.24 -2.64
C ARG A 477 21.65 -24.76 -2.53
N GLU A 478 20.80 -25.27 -1.65
CA GLU A 478 20.60 -26.71 -1.39
C GLU A 478 19.85 -27.47 -2.52
N GLU A 479 20.15 -27.16 -3.80
CA GLU A 479 19.91 -28.07 -4.94
C GLU A 479 21.06 -29.08 -5.07
#